data_AF-A0A5B0IG73-F1
#
_entry.id   AF-A0A5B0IG73-F1
#
_cell.length_a   1.000
_cell.length_b   1.000
_cell.length_c   1.000
_cell.angle_alpha   90.00
_cell.angle_beta   90.00
_cell.angle_gamma   90.00
#
_symmetry.space_group_name_H-M   'P 1'
#
loop_
_entity.id
_entity.type
_entity.pdbx_description
1 polymer ?
#
loop_
_entity_poly.entity_id
_entity_poly.type
_entity_poly.pdbx_seq_one_letter_code
_entity_poly.pdbx_strand_id
1 'polypeptide(L)'
;MKTSGVPEEARRQWRADRALRPPMRSPGRPEPSWAVQRQFWRLIATGITSAEAALKVGVSVPVGARWFRHAGGMPPISLAEPTGRYL
;
A
#
# COMPACT_ATOMS: atom_id res chain seq x y z
N MET A 1 -43.08 -4.57 28.75
CA MET A 1 -42.80 -3.32 27.99
C MET A 1 -41.29 -3.15 27.92
N LYS A 2 -40.63 -3.49 26.79
CA LYS A 2 -39.16 -3.43 26.67
C LYS A 2 -38.74 -2.01 26.27
N THR A 3 -37.98 -1.34 27.14
CA THR A 3 -37.34 -0.05 26.86
C THR A 3 -36.25 -0.23 25.81
N SER A 4 -36.48 0.28 24.60
CA SER A 4 -35.47 0.35 23.54
C SER A 4 -34.39 1.38 23.94
N GLY A 5 -33.30 0.89 24.52
CA GLY A 5 -32.11 1.71 24.72
C GLY A 5 -31.47 2.05 23.38
N VAL A 6 -30.95 3.29 23.26
CA VAL A 6 -30.18 3.72 22.09
C VAL A 6 -29.03 2.73 21.83
N PRO A 7 -28.83 2.25 20.59
CA PRO A 7 -27.75 1.34 20.24
C PRO A 7 -26.38 1.86 20.65
N GLU A 8 -25.49 0.97 21.06
CA GLU A 8 -24.15 1.30 21.59
C GLU A 8 -23.29 2.06 20.57
N GLU A 9 -23.38 1.70 19.29
CA GLU A 9 -22.71 2.38 18.17
C GLU A 9 -23.11 3.85 18.03
N ALA A 10 -24.41 4.16 18.20
CA ALA A 10 -24.89 5.53 18.12
C ALA A 10 -24.38 6.39 19.29
N ARG A 11 -24.27 5.80 20.48
CA ARG A 11 -23.66 6.46 21.65
C ARG A 11 -22.17 6.73 21.44
N ARG A 12 -21.45 5.80 20.78
CA ARG A 12 -20.03 5.94 20.44
C ARG A 12 -19.81 7.06 19.43
N GLN A 13 -20.66 7.15 18.40
CA GLN A 13 -20.60 8.22 17.41
C GLN A 13 -20.85 9.59 18.04
N TRP A 14 -21.88 9.75 18.89
CA TRP A 14 -22.15 11.02 19.58
C TRP A 14 -20.99 11.51 20.45
N ARG A 15 -20.27 10.58 21.11
CA ARG A 15 -19.05 10.93 21.86
C ARG A 15 -17.92 11.38 20.94
N ALA A 16 -17.79 10.77 19.75
CA ALA A 16 -16.82 11.19 18.74
C ALA A 16 -17.16 12.57 18.16
N ASP A 17 -18.43 12.85 17.88
CA ASP A 17 -18.91 14.12 17.33
C ASP A 17 -18.69 15.29 18.31
N ARG A 18 -18.77 15.03 19.62
CA ARG A 18 -18.48 16.02 20.66
C ARG A 18 -16.99 16.34 20.84
N ALA A 19 -16.08 15.58 20.23
CA ALA A 19 -14.65 15.69 20.49
C ALA A 19 -13.98 16.95 19.87
N LEU A 20 -14.71 17.82 19.15
CA LEU A 20 -14.25 19.02 18.43
C LEU A 20 -13.12 18.81 17.41
N ARG A 21 -12.48 17.63 17.40
CA ARG A 21 -11.45 17.24 16.44
C ARG A 21 -12.07 16.91 15.09
N PRO A 22 -11.37 17.19 13.98
CA PRO A 22 -11.79 16.73 12.66
C PRO A 22 -11.95 15.20 12.59
N PRO A 23 -12.81 14.67 11.72
CA PRO A 23 -12.92 13.23 11.48
C PRO A 23 -11.56 12.62 11.13
N MET A 24 -11.15 11.60 11.89
CA MET A 24 -9.92 10.85 11.60
C MET A 24 -10.13 9.99 10.36
N ARG A 25 -9.37 10.25 9.29
CA ARG A 25 -9.35 9.39 8.10
C ARG A 25 -8.49 8.17 8.36
N SER A 26 -8.92 7.01 7.85
CA SER A 26 -8.08 5.81 7.85
C SER A 26 -6.78 6.08 7.07
N PRO A 27 -5.61 5.60 7.53
CA PRO A 27 -4.32 5.84 6.87
C PRO A 27 -4.21 5.30 5.43
N GLY A 28 -5.15 4.48 4.99
CA GLY A 28 -5.12 3.80 3.69
C GLY A 28 -4.36 2.48 3.73
N ARG A 29 -4.20 1.84 2.56
CA ARG A 29 -3.37 0.65 2.42
C ARG A 29 -1.89 1.07 2.48
N PRO A 30 -1.04 0.37 3.23
CA PRO A 30 0.40 0.65 3.23
C PRO A 30 0.98 0.50 1.83
N GLU A 31 1.93 1.37 1.50
CA GLU A 31 2.67 1.31 0.24
C GLU A 31 3.43 -0.02 0.12
N PRO A 32 3.61 -0.55 -1.10
CA PRO A 32 4.38 -1.77 -1.31
C PRO A 32 5.83 -1.59 -0.84
N SER A 33 6.38 -2.63 -0.20
CA SER A 33 7.76 -2.61 0.28
C SER A 33 8.76 -2.19 -0.80
N TRP A 34 9.65 -1.26 -0.46
CA TRP A 34 10.75 -0.81 -1.31
C TRP A 34 11.65 -1.97 -1.75
N ALA A 35 11.85 -2.98 -0.90
CA ALA A 35 12.62 -4.18 -1.25
C ALA A 35 11.93 -5.00 -2.34
N VAL A 36 10.60 -5.15 -2.26
CA VAL A 36 9.79 -5.87 -3.25
C VAL A 36 9.82 -5.16 -4.60
N GLN A 37 9.63 -3.84 -4.61
CA GLN A 37 9.72 -3.04 -5.84
C GLN A 37 11.12 -3.14 -6.46
N ARG A 38 12.18 -3.09 -5.65
CA ARG A 38 13.57 -3.21 -6.13
C ARG A 38 13.83 -4.56 -6.76
N GLN A 39 13.37 -5.64 -6.12
CA GLN A 39 13.50 -6.99 -6.66
C GLN A 39 12.72 -7.16 -7.96
N PHE A 40 11.52 -6.57 -8.06
CA PHE A 40 10.74 -6.57 -9.29
C PHE A 40 11.53 -5.96 -10.44
N TRP A 41 12.11 -4.78 -10.23
CA TRP A 41 12.87 -4.10 -11.26
C TRP A 41 14.21 -4.79 -11.60
N ARG A 42 14.86 -5.44 -10.64
CA ARG A 42 16.02 -6.32 -10.91
C ARG A 42 15.64 -7.47 -11.84
N LEU A 43 14.48 -8.08 -11.65
CA LEU A 43 13.97 -9.13 -12.52
C LEU A 43 13.63 -8.60 -13.92
N ILE A 44 12.97 -7.45 -14.02
CA ILE A 44 12.71 -6.80 -15.33
C ILE A 44 14.02 -6.56 -16.08
N ALA A 45 15.08 -6.13 -15.39
CA ALA A 45 16.40 -5.90 -15.99
C ALA A 45 17.04 -7.18 -16.56
N THR A 46 16.61 -8.37 -16.14
CA THR A 46 17.05 -9.64 -16.76
C THR A 46 16.28 -9.98 -18.05
N GLY A 47 15.34 -9.14 -18.48
CA GLY A 47 14.57 -9.31 -19.71
C GLY A 47 13.30 -10.15 -19.60
N ILE A 48 12.84 -10.51 -18.39
CA ILE A 48 11.58 -11.26 -18.23
C ILE A 48 10.36 -10.33 -18.26
N THR A 49 9.17 -10.91 -18.46
CA THR A 49 7.93 -10.13 -18.54
C THR A 49 7.52 -9.55 -17.18
N SER A 50 6.77 -8.45 -17.20
CA SER A 50 6.21 -7.85 -15.98
C SER A 50 5.23 -8.75 -15.24
N ALA A 51 4.55 -9.65 -15.95
CA ALA A 51 3.70 -10.67 -15.33
C ALA A 51 4.53 -11.70 -14.56
N GLU A 52 5.59 -12.24 -15.16
CA GLU A 52 6.48 -13.19 -14.48
C GLU A 52 7.21 -12.55 -13.31
N ALA A 53 7.71 -11.32 -13.47
CA ALA A 53 8.36 -10.57 -12.41
C ALA A 53 7.40 -10.33 -11.22
N ALA A 54 6.13 -10.00 -11.48
CA ALA A 54 5.11 -9.83 -10.45
C ALA A 54 4.92 -11.11 -9.61
N LEU A 55 4.75 -12.25 -10.29
CA LEU A 55 4.57 -13.55 -9.63
C LEU A 55 5.79 -13.90 -8.79
N LYS A 56 7.01 -13.67 -9.30
CA LYS A 56 8.26 -13.94 -8.58
C LYS A 56 8.43 -13.11 -7.30
N VAL A 57 7.93 -11.88 -7.26
CA VAL A 57 8.01 -11.03 -6.06
C VAL A 57 6.77 -11.13 -5.17
N GLY A 58 5.82 -12.00 -5.49
CA GLY A 58 4.64 -12.25 -4.68
C GLY A 58 3.56 -11.16 -4.76
N VAL A 59 3.52 -10.39 -5.85
CA VAL A 59 2.42 -9.44 -6.13
C VAL A 59 1.53 -9.94 -7.25
N SER A 60 0.29 -9.46 -7.30
CA SER A 60 -0.62 -9.83 -8.39
C SER A 60 -0.14 -9.25 -9.73
N VAL A 61 -0.40 -9.96 -10.83
CA VAL A 61 -0.04 -9.53 -12.19
C VAL A 61 -0.53 -8.11 -12.52
N PRO A 62 -1.77 -7.69 -12.16
CA PRO A 62 -2.20 -6.31 -12.41
C PRO A 62 -1.38 -5.25 -11.65
N VAL A 63 -0.79 -5.59 -10.50
CA VAL A 63 0.09 -4.69 -9.75
C VAL A 63 1.42 -4.51 -10.48
N GLY A 64 2.09 -5.59 -10.88
CA GLY A 64 3.34 -5.48 -11.64
C GLY A 64 3.17 -4.81 -13.00
N ALA A 65 2.07 -5.09 -13.71
CA ALA A 65 1.73 -4.39 -14.95
C ALA A 65 1.54 -2.87 -14.72
N ARG A 66 0.94 -2.47 -13.59
CA ARG A 66 0.78 -1.05 -13.22
C ARG A 66 2.12 -0.40 -12.93
N TRP A 67 3.00 -1.04 -12.15
CA TRP A 67 4.34 -0.53 -11.88
C TRP A 67 5.12 -0.30 -13.18
N PHE A 68 5.12 -1.28 -14.07
CA PHE A 68 5.82 -1.18 -15.36
C PHE A 68 5.30 -0.02 -16.21
N ARG A 69 3.97 0.07 -16.39
CA ARG A 69 3.36 1.13 -17.22
C ARG A 69 3.54 2.52 -16.62
N HIS A 70 3.35 2.66 -15.31
CA HIS A 70 3.44 3.96 -14.64
C HIS A 70 4.86 4.51 -14.62
N ALA A 71 5.88 3.62 -14.63
CA ALA A 71 7.28 4.02 -14.69
C ALA A 71 7.85 4.04 -16.12
N GLY A 72 7.03 3.84 -17.16
CA GLY A 72 7.49 3.87 -18.55
C GLY A 72 8.46 2.75 -18.93
N GLY A 73 8.41 1.62 -18.21
CA GLY A 73 9.29 0.48 -18.43
C GLY A 73 10.69 0.58 -17.82
N MET A 74 10.99 1.66 -17.07
CA MET A 74 12.27 1.86 -16.40
C MET A 74 12.11 1.95 -14.88
N PRO A 75 13.09 1.53 -14.07
CA PRO A 75 13.00 1.60 -12.62
C PRO A 75 12.98 3.07 -12.13
N PRO A 76 11.97 3.50 -11.35
CA PRO A 76 11.92 4.84 -10.76
C PRO A 76 12.77 4.95 -9.48
N ILE A 77 13.43 3.86 -9.08
CA ILE A 77 14.22 3.74 -7.84
C ILE A 77 15.59 3.17 -8.15
N SER A 78 16.59 3.50 -7.32
CA SER A 78 17.90 2.84 -7.40
C SER A 78 17.76 1.34 -7.13
N LEU A 79 18.46 0.52 -7.92
CA LEU A 79 18.50 -0.94 -7.75
C LEU A 79 19.66 -1.42 -6.88
N ALA A 80 20.54 -0.51 -6.45
CA ALA A 80 21.60 -0.83 -5.50
C ALA A 80 21.01 -1.26 -4.14
N GLU A 81 21.75 -2.06 -3.39
CA GLU A 81 21.39 -2.35 -2.01
C GLU A 81 21.37 -1.05 -1.19
N PRO A 82 20.37 -0.84 -0.32
CA PRO A 82 20.37 0.31 0.58
C PRO A 82 21.62 0.27 1.45
N THR A 83 22.43 1.31 1.40
CA THR A 83 23.47 1.51 2.40
C THR A 83 22.73 1.89 3.68
N GLY A 84 22.88 1.11 4.75
CA GLY A 84 22.14 1.26 6.03
C GLY A 84 22.37 2.58 6.78
N ARG A 85 22.90 3.61 6.12
CA ARG A 85 22.96 4.98 6.62
C ARG A 85 21.60 5.64 6.38
N TYR A 86 20.82 5.70 7.45
CA TYR A 86 19.79 6.73 7.59
C TYR A 86 20.54 8.04 7.87
N LEU A 87 20.71 8.87 6.83
CA LEU A 87 21.10 10.27 6.98
C LEU A 87 19.88 11.14 6.72
#